data_AF-A0A9Q0WFC4-F1
#
_entry.id   AF-A0A9Q0WFC4-F1
#
_cell.length_a   1.000
_cell.length_b   1.000
_cell.length_c   1.000
_cell.angle_alpha   90.00
_cell.angle_beta   90.00
_cell.angle_gamma   90.00
#
_symmetry.space_group_name_H-M   'P 1'
#
loop_
_entity.id
_entity.type
_entity.pdbx_description
1 polymer ?
#
loop_
_entity_poly.entity_id
_entity_poly.type
_entity_poly.pdbx_seq_one_letter_code
_entity_poly.pdbx_strand_id
1 'polypeptide(L)'
;MAGEETELLVGMKNDGELPITIIAIRASVHLPFDHKLLVQNLSAQGFNNATVPTSAQATFPYIFAVSKFLQPGSFDLVGTIVYEIDQHPYQSTFHNGTIEVVDSGVFLSMESVFLITLGIALLVLFGLWVNGQIQNLSKKTKRASKVEVGTGTRDASMDEWLEGTSLGKSQSQKSKKKK
;
A
#
# COMPACT_ATOMS: atom_id res chain seq x y z
N MET A 1 10.38 -3.58 -20.80
CA MET A 1 9.57 -3.62 -19.55
C MET A 1 8.76 -2.34 -19.43
N ALA A 2 7.90 -2.18 -18.42
CA ALA A 2 7.21 -0.91 -18.20
C ALA A 2 8.23 0.24 -18.05
N GLY A 3 8.07 1.33 -18.81
CA GLY A 3 8.98 2.46 -18.79
C GLY A 3 10.28 2.31 -19.61
N GLU A 4 10.51 1.16 -20.25
CA GLU A 4 11.66 0.95 -21.13
C GLU A 4 11.26 1.06 -22.60
N GLU A 5 12.21 1.53 -23.41
CA GLU A 5 12.07 1.54 -24.86
C GLU A 5 12.04 0.12 -25.41
N THR A 6 11.10 -0.11 -26.33
CA THR A 6 10.88 -1.36 -27.03
C THR A 6 10.75 -1.06 -28.52
N GLU A 7 11.35 -1.90 -29.34
CA GLU A 7 11.33 -1.77 -30.79
C GLU A 7 10.31 -2.72 -31.41
N LEU A 8 9.46 -2.19 -32.30
CA LEU A 8 8.55 -2.93 -33.15
C LEU A 8 8.93 -2.71 -34.61
N LEU A 9 9.14 -3.81 -35.34
CA LEU A 9 9.39 -3.76 -36.78
C LEU A 9 8.06 -3.76 -37.55
N VAL A 10 7.81 -2.67 -38.27
CA VAL A 10 6.59 -2.50 -39.07
C VAL A 10 6.93 -2.73 -40.54
N GLY A 11 6.43 -3.82 -41.11
CA GLY A 11 6.58 -4.11 -42.54
C GLY A 11 5.54 -3.38 -43.37
N MET A 12 5.97 -2.70 -44.43
CA MET A 12 5.10 -2.14 -45.45
C MET A 12 5.46 -2.72 -46.83
N LYS A 13 4.46 -3.30 -47.49
CA LYS A 13 4.56 -3.77 -48.87
C LYS A 13 3.77 -2.85 -49.78
N ASN A 14 4.41 -2.35 -50.83
CA ASN A 14 3.78 -1.52 -51.83
C ASN A 14 3.36 -2.36 -53.04
N ASP A 15 2.11 -2.80 -53.07
CA ASP A 15 1.51 -3.49 -54.23
C ASP A 15 0.83 -2.52 -55.23
N GLY A 16 1.01 -1.21 -55.05
CA GLY A 16 0.45 -0.17 -55.91
C GLY A 16 1.35 0.20 -57.10
N GLU A 17 0.82 1.08 -57.96
CA GLU A 17 1.49 1.57 -59.17
C GLU A 17 2.38 2.80 -58.93
N LEU A 18 2.24 3.44 -57.76
CA LEU A 18 2.98 4.65 -57.39
C LEU A 18 3.86 4.39 -56.14
N PRO A 19 4.99 5.10 -56.00
CA PRO A 19 5.81 5.04 -54.80
C PRO A 19 5.03 5.59 -53.59
N ILE A 20 5.24 4.97 -52.42
CA ILE A 20 4.61 5.39 -51.17
C ILE A 20 5.66 6.09 -50.30
N THR A 21 5.34 7.26 -49.76
CA THR A 21 6.21 7.99 -48.83
C THR A 21 5.70 7.83 -47.41
N ILE A 22 6.50 7.30 -46.50
CA ILE A 22 6.15 7.18 -45.08
C ILE A 22 6.41 8.50 -44.37
N ILE A 23 5.39 8.98 -43.65
CA ILE A 23 5.45 10.20 -42.85
C ILE A 23 5.74 9.85 -41.40
N ALA A 24 4.90 9.00 -40.80
CA ALA A 24 5.00 8.68 -39.38
C ALA A 24 4.37 7.33 -39.03
N ILE A 25 4.83 6.73 -37.95
CA ILE A 25 4.18 5.60 -37.29
C ILE A 25 3.79 6.04 -35.88
N ARG A 26 2.58 5.70 -35.47
CA ARG A 26 2.11 5.88 -34.09
C ARG A 26 1.44 4.60 -33.63
N ALA A 27 1.31 4.42 -32.32
CA ALA A 27 0.58 3.30 -31.76
C ALA A 27 -0.22 3.69 -30.52
N SER A 28 -1.18 2.85 -30.16
CA SER A 28 -1.96 2.95 -28.93
C SER A 28 -2.08 1.58 -28.27
N VAL A 29 -2.22 1.61 -26.95
CA VAL A 29 -2.38 0.45 -26.08
C VAL A 29 -3.84 0.39 -25.62
N HIS A 30 -4.46 -0.78 -25.79
CA HIS A 30 -5.88 -1.02 -25.53
C HIS A 30 -6.05 -2.21 -24.57
N LEU A 31 -7.23 -2.32 -23.94
CA LEU A 31 -7.53 -3.47 -23.10
C LEU A 31 -7.76 -4.75 -23.93
N PRO A 32 -7.23 -5.91 -23.49
CA PRO A 32 -7.25 -7.17 -24.24
C PRO A 32 -8.64 -7.74 -24.52
N PHE A 33 -9.64 -7.37 -23.70
CA PHE A 33 -11.02 -7.86 -23.82
C PHE A 33 -11.98 -6.82 -24.39
N ASP A 34 -11.55 -5.57 -24.53
CA ASP A 34 -12.34 -4.49 -25.13
C ASP A 34 -11.44 -3.46 -25.81
N HIS A 35 -11.22 -3.67 -27.12
CA HIS A 35 -10.42 -2.79 -27.95
C HIS A 35 -11.01 -1.37 -28.12
N LYS A 36 -12.21 -1.08 -27.61
CA LYS A 36 -12.73 0.31 -27.62
C LYS A 36 -12.15 1.13 -26.48
N LEU A 37 -11.65 0.47 -25.44
CA LEU A 37 -11.09 1.12 -24.26
C LEU A 37 -9.60 1.37 -24.45
N LEU A 38 -9.28 2.62 -24.77
CA LEU A 38 -7.91 3.10 -24.91
C LEU A 38 -7.28 3.30 -23.53
N VAL A 39 -6.13 2.66 -23.32
CA VAL A 39 -5.34 2.76 -22.08
C VAL A 39 -4.31 3.89 -22.20
N GLN A 40 -3.53 3.89 -23.29
CA GLN A 40 -2.47 4.87 -23.49
C GLN A 40 -2.19 5.11 -24.99
N ASN A 41 -2.01 6.37 -25.37
CA ASN A 41 -1.40 6.74 -26.67
C ASN A 41 0.12 6.71 -26.54
N LEU A 42 0.79 6.07 -27.49
CA LEU A 42 2.25 6.00 -27.56
C LEU A 42 2.82 7.12 -28.44
N SER A 43 4.13 7.32 -28.35
CA SER A 43 4.84 8.37 -29.08
C SER A 43 4.77 8.17 -30.58
N ALA A 44 4.40 9.20 -31.34
CA ALA A 44 4.53 9.15 -32.79
C ALA A 44 5.99 9.30 -33.20
N GLN A 45 6.46 8.44 -34.11
CA GLN A 45 7.79 8.49 -34.70
C GLN A 45 7.68 8.93 -36.16
N GLY A 46 8.29 10.05 -36.49
CA GLY A 46 8.43 10.52 -37.87
C GLY A 46 9.54 9.77 -38.60
N PHE A 47 9.32 9.49 -39.88
CA PHE A 47 10.34 9.01 -40.81
C PHE A 47 10.53 10.10 -41.84
N ASN A 48 11.77 10.56 -42.08
CA ASN A 48 12.10 11.70 -42.94
C ASN A 48 11.72 11.48 -44.43
N ASN A 49 10.43 11.33 -44.72
CA ASN A 49 9.84 11.00 -46.01
C ASN A 49 10.50 9.78 -46.66
N ALA A 50 10.62 8.69 -45.91
CA ALA A 50 11.20 7.46 -46.43
C ALA A 50 10.28 6.86 -47.50
N THR A 51 10.81 6.65 -48.71
CA THR A 51 10.02 6.16 -49.84
C THR A 51 10.15 4.66 -50.03
N VAL A 52 9.02 4.00 -50.26
CA VAL A 52 8.94 2.58 -50.64
C VAL A 52 8.56 2.50 -52.12
N PRO A 53 9.48 2.02 -52.98
CA PRO A 53 9.23 1.85 -54.41
C PRO A 53 8.06 0.91 -54.70
N THR A 54 7.55 0.98 -55.92
CA THR A 54 6.50 0.08 -56.43
C THR A 54 6.96 -1.38 -56.39
N SER A 55 6.06 -2.27 -55.98
CA SER A 55 6.32 -3.72 -55.87
C SER A 55 7.47 -4.08 -54.92
N ALA A 56 7.86 -3.17 -54.03
CA ALA A 56 8.89 -3.39 -53.02
C ALA A 56 8.28 -3.49 -51.62
N GLN A 57 9.05 -4.09 -50.70
CA GLN A 57 8.73 -4.14 -49.29
C GLN A 57 9.84 -3.46 -48.50
N ALA A 58 9.47 -2.66 -47.51
CA ALA A 58 10.37 -2.04 -46.56
C ALA A 58 9.91 -2.30 -45.13
N THR A 59 10.85 -2.25 -44.19
CA THR A 59 10.59 -2.44 -42.77
C THR A 59 11.05 -1.20 -42.02
N PHE A 60 10.19 -0.69 -41.15
CA PHE A 60 10.42 0.53 -40.39
C PHE A 60 10.48 0.20 -38.90
N PRO A 61 11.59 0.51 -38.21
CA PRO A 61 11.69 0.32 -36.78
C PRO A 61 10.92 1.41 -36.04
N TYR A 62 9.94 1.01 -35.25
CA TYR A 62 9.13 1.90 -34.40
C TYR A 62 9.50 1.67 -32.94
N ILE A 63 10.10 2.68 -32.31
CA ILE A 63 10.55 2.64 -30.93
C ILE A 63 9.52 3.35 -30.07
N PHE A 64 9.06 2.67 -29.02
CA PHE A 64 8.10 3.23 -28.08
C PHE A 64 8.38 2.73 -26.66
N ALA A 65 7.87 3.44 -25.67
CA ALA A 65 7.85 2.99 -24.29
C ALA A 65 6.43 3.13 -23.73
N VAL A 66 5.99 2.12 -22.98
CA VAL A 66 4.76 2.19 -22.20
C VAL A 66 5.03 2.88 -20.86
N SER A 67 4.01 3.47 -20.23
CA SER A 67 4.19 4.14 -18.94
C SER A 67 4.79 3.20 -17.88
N LYS A 68 5.75 3.69 -17.08
CA LYS A 68 6.30 2.97 -15.91
C LYS A 68 5.26 2.68 -14.83
N PHE A 69 4.14 3.40 -14.86
CA PHE A 69 3.02 3.23 -13.93
C PHE A 69 1.90 2.36 -14.51
N LEU A 70 2.08 1.85 -15.74
CA LEU A 70 1.13 0.92 -16.33
C LEU A 70 1.19 -0.38 -15.54
N GLN A 71 0.03 -0.87 -15.11
CA GLN A 71 -0.03 -2.12 -14.37
C GLN A 71 0.46 -3.28 -15.25
N PRO A 72 1.19 -4.24 -14.66
CA PRO A 72 1.59 -5.43 -15.37
C PRO A 72 0.36 -6.19 -15.90
N GLY A 73 0.46 -6.71 -17.12
CA GLY A 73 -0.63 -7.42 -17.76
C GLY A 73 -0.51 -7.45 -19.27
N SER A 74 -1.46 -8.14 -19.89
CA SER A 74 -1.57 -8.21 -21.36
C SER A 74 -2.40 -7.06 -21.88
N PHE A 75 -1.93 -6.42 -22.95
CA PHE A 75 -2.62 -5.33 -23.61
C PHE A 75 -2.56 -5.50 -25.12
N ASP A 76 -3.53 -4.97 -25.85
CA ASP A 76 -3.43 -4.94 -27.31
C ASP A 76 -2.64 -3.75 -27.78
N LEU A 77 -1.76 -3.99 -28.75
CA LEU A 77 -1.01 -2.93 -29.41
C LEU A 77 -1.60 -2.69 -30.80
N VAL A 78 -2.16 -1.50 -31.00
CA VAL A 78 -2.73 -1.06 -32.28
C VAL A 78 -1.80 -0.01 -32.87
N GLY A 79 -1.19 -0.33 -34.01
CA GLY A 79 -0.32 0.58 -34.75
C GLY A 79 -1.07 1.28 -35.88
N THR A 80 -0.68 2.51 -36.19
CA THR A 80 -1.13 3.24 -37.37
C THR A 80 0.06 3.80 -38.10
N ILE A 81 0.19 3.46 -39.38
CA ILE A 81 1.15 4.06 -40.29
C ILE A 81 0.47 5.16 -41.09
N VAL A 82 1.09 6.33 -41.13
CA VAL A 82 0.68 7.49 -41.91
C VAL A 82 1.65 7.64 -43.08
N TYR A 83 1.10 7.62 -44.28
CA TYR A 83 1.87 7.63 -45.52
C TYR A 83 1.20 8.51 -46.56
N GLU A 84 1.92 8.82 -47.62
CA GLU A 84 1.48 9.69 -48.70
C GLU A 84 1.68 8.98 -50.04
N ILE A 85 0.70 9.14 -50.93
CA ILE A 85 0.78 8.72 -52.32
C ILE A 85 0.39 9.93 -53.16
N ASP A 86 1.26 10.37 -54.07
CA ASP A 86 1.00 11.51 -54.95
C ASP A 86 0.50 12.76 -54.19
N GLN A 87 1.17 13.15 -53.11
CA GLN A 87 0.82 14.32 -52.27
C GLN A 87 -0.51 14.21 -51.50
N HIS A 88 -1.16 13.04 -51.53
CA HIS A 88 -2.37 12.77 -50.76
C HIS A 88 -2.05 11.91 -49.53
N PRO A 89 -2.40 12.37 -48.31
CA PRO A 89 -2.13 11.62 -47.09
C PRO A 89 -3.15 10.51 -46.87
N TYR A 90 -2.66 9.35 -46.46
CA TYR A 90 -3.41 8.17 -46.10
C TYR A 90 -2.92 7.62 -44.76
N GLN A 91 -3.75 6.79 -44.14
CA GLN A 91 -3.39 6.07 -42.93
C GLN A 91 -3.88 4.62 -43.00
N SER A 92 -3.10 3.70 -42.47
CA SER A 92 -3.49 2.31 -42.31
C SER A 92 -3.24 1.86 -40.88
N THR A 93 -4.22 1.19 -40.29
CA THR A 93 -4.13 0.62 -38.96
C THR A 93 -3.78 -0.86 -39.07
N PHE A 94 -2.81 -1.30 -38.28
CA PHE A 94 -2.39 -2.69 -38.19
C PHE A 94 -2.37 -3.15 -36.74
N HIS A 95 -2.61 -4.44 -36.54
CA HIS A 95 -2.63 -5.08 -35.24
C HIS A 95 -1.97 -6.45 -35.37
N ASN A 96 -0.94 -6.71 -34.55
CA ASN A 96 -0.14 -7.92 -34.65
C ASN A 96 -0.25 -8.83 -33.42
N GLY A 97 -1.05 -8.44 -32.41
CA GLY A 97 -1.30 -9.23 -31.21
C GLY A 97 -1.21 -8.41 -29.92
N THR A 98 -1.26 -9.15 -28.81
CA THR A 98 -1.09 -8.61 -27.46
C THR A 98 0.39 -8.45 -27.10
N ILE A 99 0.70 -7.36 -26.41
CA ILE A 99 1.97 -7.16 -25.71
C ILE A 99 1.78 -7.48 -24.23
N GLU A 100 2.79 -8.11 -23.63
CA GLU A 100 2.83 -8.33 -22.20
C GLU A 100 3.69 -7.26 -21.54
N VAL A 101 3.07 -6.47 -20.68
CA VAL A 101 3.77 -5.47 -19.86
C VAL A 101 4.16 -6.14 -18.57
N VAL A 102 5.47 -6.25 -18.36
CA VAL A 102 6.06 -6.73 -17.11
C VAL A 102 6.54 -5.55 -16.28
N ASP A 103 6.42 -5.68 -14.96
CA ASP A 103 6.94 -4.67 -14.04
C ASP A 103 8.47 -4.56 -14.17
N SER A 104 8.98 -3.34 -14.10
CA SER A 104 10.41 -3.03 -14.13
C SER A 104 11.15 -3.44 -12.85
N GLY A 105 10.43 -3.95 -11.84
CA GLY A 105 11.03 -4.59 -10.66
C GLY A 105 11.90 -3.66 -9.81
N VAL A 106 11.65 -2.35 -9.84
CA VAL A 106 12.33 -1.41 -8.95
C VAL A 106 11.97 -1.82 -7.51
N PHE A 107 12.97 -2.19 -6.72
CA PHE A 107 12.83 -2.70 -5.33
C PHE A 107 11.98 -1.83 -4.38
N LEU A 108 11.66 -0.59 -4.78
CA LEU A 108 10.78 0.32 -4.07
C LEU A 108 9.41 0.39 -4.77
N SER A 109 8.75 -0.75 -4.97
CA SER A 109 7.35 -0.78 -5.35
C SER A 109 6.47 -0.15 -4.26
N MET A 110 5.33 0.41 -4.64
CA MET A 110 4.41 1.07 -3.70
C MET A 110 3.92 0.08 -2.63
N GLU A 111 3.71 -1.17 -3.01
CA GLU A 111 3.35 -2.29 -2.15
C GLU A 111 4.42 -2.55 -1.09
N SER A 112 5.70 -2.56 -1.49
CA SER A 112 6.82 -2.77 -0.57
C SER A 112 6.93 -1.64 0.45
N VAL A 113 6.80 -0.39 0.01
CA VAL A 113 6.79 0.78 0.90
C VAL A 113 5.61 0.71 1.88
N PHE A 114 4.42 0.35 1.38
CA PHE A 114 3.23 0.17 2.21
C PHE A 114 3.43 -0.92 3.26
N LEU A 115 3.87 -2.11 2.88
CA LEU A 115 4.05 -3.25 3.79
C LEU A 115 5.15 -3.00 4.83
N ILE A 116 6.27 -2.36 4.45
CA ILE A 116 7.33 -2.01 5.40
C ILE A 116 6.81 -0.97 6.40
N THR A 117 6.13 0.07 5.93
CA THR A 117 5.57 1.12 6.79
C THR A 117 4.51 0.54 7.73
N LEU A 118 3.63 -0.32 7.22
CA LEU A 118 2.63 -1.04 8.00
C LEU A 118 3.28 -1.96 9.05
N GLY A 119 4.34 -2.69 8.66
CA GLY A 119 5.10 -3.55 9.57
C GLY A 119 5.73 -2.76 10.73
N ILE A 120 6.36 -1.63 10.44
CA ILE A 120 6.93 -0.74 11.47
C ILE A 120 5.83 -0.20 12.38
N ALA A 121 4.71 0.26 11.81
CA ALA A 121 3.58 0.76 12.59
C ALA A 121 3.02 -0.30 13.56
N LEU A 122 2.86 -1.54 13.08
CA LEU A 122 2.41 -2.66 13.91
C LEU A 122 3.41 -3.01 15.02
N LEU A 123 4.72 -2.99 14.74
CA LEU A 123 5.76 -3.23 15.75
C LEU A 123 5.74 -2.16 16.86
N VAL A 124 5.59 -0.89 16.49
CA VAL A 124 5.46 0.21 17.46
C VAL A 124 4.22 0.03 18.32
N LEU A 125 3.07 -0.28 17.69
CA LEU A 125 1.80 -0.45 18.38
C LEU A 125 1.82 -1.67 19.31
N PHE A 126 2.45 -2.77 18.87
CA PHE A 126 2.70 -3.95 19.70
C PHE A 126 3.61 -3.65 20.89
N GLY A 127 4.70 -2.90 20.68
CA GLY A 127 5.59 -2.48 21.77
C GLY A 127 4.87 -1.61 22.82
N LEU A 128 4.04 -0.67 22.37
CA LEU A 128 3.20 0.14 23.28
C LEU A 128 2.17 -0.73 24.01
N TRP A 129 1.56 -1.70 23.34
CA TRP A 129 0.60 -2.62 23.96
C TRP A 129 1.25 -3.50 25.03
N VAL A 130 2.43 -4.07 24.76
CA VAL A 130 3.20 -4.85 25.74
C VAL A 130 3.59 -3.99 26.94
N ASN A 131 4.08 -2.76 26.71
CA ASN A 131 4.42 -1.85 27.79
C ASN A 131 3.19 -1.49 28.65
N GLY A 132 2.03 -1.26 28.02
CA GLY A 132 0.76 -1.05 28.71
C GLY A 132 0.31 -2.27 29.55
N GLN A 133 0.46 -3.49 29.03
CA GLN A 133 0.17 -4.71 29.78
C GLN A 133 1.11 -4.90 30.98
N ILE A 134 2.41 -4.68 30.79
CA ILE A 134 3.40 -4.74 31.88
C ILE A 134 3.09 -3.67 32.94
N GLN A 135 2.70 -2.46 32.55
CA GLN A 135 2.30 -1.41 33.48
C GLN A 135 1.01 -1.77 34.24
N ASN A 136 0.03 -2.40 33.59
CA ASN A 136 -1.19 -2.85 34.25
C ASN A 136 -0.94 -4.01 35.22
N LEU A 137 0.00 -4.91 34.92
CA LEU A 137 0.44 -5.99 35.82
C LEU A 137 1.37 -5.49 36.94
N SER A 138 2.17 -4.45 36.66
CA SER A 138 3.08 -3.81 37.62
C SER A 138 2.38 -2.82 38.55
N LYS A 139 1.09 -2.51 38.33
CA LYS A 139 0.22 -1.97 39.37
C LYS A 139 0.00 -3.07 40.41
N LYS A 140 1.06 -3.39 41.16
CA LYS A 140 0.97 -4.07 42.45
C LYS A 140 -0.15 -3.38 43.21
N THR A 141 -1.21 -4.12 43.45
CA THR A 141 -2.13 -3.99 44.56
C THR A 141 -1.46 -3.17 45.66
N LYS A 142 -1.78 -1.88 45.76
CA LYS A 142 -1.57 -1.17 47.02
C LYS A 142 -2.44 -1.92 48.00
N ARG A 143 -1.86 -2.91 48.67
CA ARG A 143 -2.47 -3.61 49.79
C ARG A 143 -2.81 -2.48 50.75
N ALA A 144 -4.11 -2.17 50.87
CA ALA A 144 -4.57 -1.15 51.80
C ALA A 144 -3.84 -1.41 53.12
N SER A 145 -3.16 -0.39 53.65
CA SER A 145 -2.44 -0.50 54.91
C SER A 145 -3.39 -1.15 55.90
N LYS A 146 -3.02 -2.33 56.40
CA LYS A 146 -3.81 -3.01 57.43
C LYS A 146 -3.88 -2.02 58.59
N VAL A 147 -5.07 -1.47 58.82
CA VAL A 147 -5.33 -0.57 59.94
C VAL A 147 -5.10 -1.41 61.18
N GLU A 148 -4.04 -1.10 61.92
CA GLU A 148 -3.79 -1.72 63.21
C GLU A 148 -4.86 -1.22 64.18
N VAL A 149 -5.81 -2.08 64.50
CA VAL A 149 -6.66 -1.92 65.68
C VAL A 149 -5.79 -2.19 66.90
N GLY A 150 -5.05 -1.17 67.31
CA GLY A 150 -4.17 -1.24 68.48
C GLY A 150 -4.96 -1.71 69.69
N THR A 151 -4.49 -2.80 70.32
CA THR A 151 -4.82 -3.13 71.70
C THR A 151 -4.08 -2.15 72.61
N GLY A 152 -4.51 -0.88 72.58
CA GLY A 152 -4.18 0.07 73.63
C GLY A 152 -4.93 -0.39 74.87
N THR A 153 -4.20 -0.74 75.92
CA THR A 153 -4.74 -1.02 77.26
C THR A 153 -5.47 0.22 77.76
N ARG A 154 -6.73 0.40 77.37
CA ARG A 154 -7.63 1.36 77.98
C ARG A 154 -8.03 0.74 79.30
N ASP A 155 -7.55 1.35 80.39
CA ASP A 155 -7.90 0.94 81.74
C ASP A 155 -9.43 0.90 81.86
N ALA A 156 -9.98 -0.32 81.98
CA ALA A 156 -11.41 -0.58 82.04
C ALA A 156 -12.05 -0.03 83.33
N SER A 157 -11.26 0.61 84.19
CA SER A 157 -11.73 1.27 85.41
C SER A 157 -12.45 2.61 85.15
N MET A 158 -12.40 3.15 83.92
CA MET A 158 -12.96 4.47 83.55
C MET A 158 -14.17 4.37 82.61
N ASP A 159 -14.72 3.18 82.40
CA ASP A 159 -15.89 2.99 81.54
C ASP A 159 -17.18 3.22 82.34
N GLU A 160 -17.63 4.48 82.38
CA GLU A 160 -18.87 4.97 83.01
C GLU A 160 -20.12 4.18 82.56
N TRP A 161 -20.10 3.62 81.36
CA TRP A 161 -21.19 2.78 80.82
C TRP A 161 -21.33 1.41 81.52
N LEU A 162 -20.35 0.99 82.32
CA LEU A 162 -20.40 -0.24 83.11
C LEU A 162 -21.05 -0.05 84.49
N GLU A 163 -21.34 1.19 84.90
CA GLU A 163 -22.03 1.48 86.15
C GLU A 163 -23.46 0.89 86.14
N GLY A 164 -23.82 0.13 87.17
CA GLY A 164 -25.10 -0.56 87.27
C GLY A 164 -25.11 -2.00 86.74
N THR A 165 -24.07 -2.45 86.03
CA THR A 165 -23.91 -3.86 85.62
C THR A 165 -23.26 -4.73 86.71
N SER A 166 -23.46 -6.05 86.66
CA SER A 166 -22.88 -6.99 87.63
C SER A 166 -21.34 -7.02 87.62
N LEU A 167 -20.71 -6.66 86.50
CA LEU A 167 -19.26 -6.56 86.33
C LEU A 167 -18.67 -5.36 87.09
N GLY A 168 -19.30 -4.18 87.05
CA GLY A 168 -18.85 -2.99 87.78
C GLY A 168 -18.88 -3.18 89.31
N LYS A 169 -19.87 -3.91 89.84
CA LYS A 169 -19.96 -4.24 91.28
C LYS A 169 -18.79 -5.11 91.77
N SER A 170 -18.30 -6.04 90.95
CA SER A 170 -17.19 -6.93 91.30
C SER A 170 -15.86 -6.18 91.46
N GLN A 171 -15.63 -5.14 90.65
CA GLN A 171 -14.42 -4.31 90.74
C GLN A 171 -14.44 -3.37 91.94
N SER A 172 -15.61 -2.81 92.30
CA SER A 172 -15.79 -2.01 93.52
C SER A 172 -15.43 -2.80 94.79
N GLN A 173 -15.84 -4.07 94.89
CA GLN A 173 -15.46 -4.95 96.01
C GLN A 173 -13.97 -5.29 96.05
N LYS A 174 -13.28 -5.41 94.90
CA LYS A 174 -11.83 -5.62 94.86
C LYS A 174 -11.05 -4.39 95.36
N SER A 175 -11.52 -3.18 95.08
CA SER A 175 -10.85 -1.95 95.55
C SER A 175 -10.93 -1.77 97.07
N LYS A 176 -12.06 -2.12 97.70
CA LYS A 176 -12.25 -2.05 99.16
C LYS A 176 -11.40 -3.06 99.96
N LYS A 177 -10.77 -4.04 99.30
CA LYS A 177 -9.89 -5.03 99.95
C LYS A 177 -8.40 -4.64 99.96
N LYS A 178 -8.06 -3.48 99.35
CA LYS A 178 -6.74 -2.85 99.42
C LYS A 178 -6.87 -1.45 100.06
N LYS A 179 -7.20 -1.41 101.35
CA LYS A 179 -6.84 -0.31 102.25
C LYS A 179 -6.88 -0.81 103.68
#